data_AF-W1YIX4-F1
#
_entry.id   AF-W1YIX4-F1
#
_cell.length_a   1.000
_cell.length_b   1.000
_cell.length_c   1.000
_cell.angle_alpha   90.00
_cell.angle_beta   90.00
_cell.angle_gamma   90.00
#
_symmetry.space_group_name_H-M   'P 1'
#
loop_
_entity.id
_entity.type
_entity.pdbx_description
1 polymer ?
#
loop_
_entity_poly.entity_id
_entity_poly.type
_entity_poly.pdbx_seq_one_letter_code
_entity_poly.pdbx_strand_id
1 'polypeptide(L)'
;IRISRMKGPALHGKDYAFTPKATVLRTFGVDLTMVADVEGADIVHSHTWYANLAGHLAGMLHGVPHVVSAHSLEPMRPWKAEQLGGGYALSSWAEAQAYEGASAVIAVSTIS
;
A
#
# COMPACT_ATOMS: atom_id res chain seq x y z
N ILE A 1 -1.74 16.06 -13.64
CA ILE A 1 -2.15 15.02 -12.65
C ILE A 1 -3.55 14.55 -13.04
N ARG A 2 -3.68 13.38 -13.68
CA ARG A 2 -4.98 12.81 -14.05
C ARG A 2 -5.49 12.04 -12.84
N ILE A 3 -6.53 12.54 -12.17
CA ILE A 3 -7.20 11.81 -11.09
C ILE A 3 -8.44 11.15 -11.70
N SER A 4 -8.28 9.96 -12.26
CA SER A 4 -9.41 9.14 -12.68
C SER A 4 -9.99 8.41 -11.48
N ARG A 5 -11.29 8.56 -11.25
CA ARG A 5 -12.02 7.81 -10.22
C ARG A 5 -12.11 6.34 -10.67
N MET A 6 -11.23 5.48 -10.17
CA MET A 6 -11.26 4.04 -10.43
C MET A 6 -12.51 3.42 -9.78
N LYS A 7 -13.35 2.79 -10.61
CA LYS A 7 -14.38 1.87 -10.17
C LYS A 7 -13.72 0.50 -10.08
N GLY A 8 -13.17 0.17 -8.90
CA GLY A 8 -12.52 -1.12 -8.68
C GLY A 8 -13.50 -2.29 -8.93
N PRO A 9 -13.01 -3.46 -9.40
CA PRO A 9 -13.85 -4.61 -9.66
C PRO A 9 -14.56 -5.08 -8.39
N ALA A 10 -15.79 -5.57 -8.54
CA ALA A 10 -16.47 -6.27 -7.46
C ALA A 10 -15.71 -7.57 -7.17
N LEU A 11 -15.03 -7.64 -6.02
CA LEU A 11 -14.35 -8.86 -5.56
C LEU A 11 -15.39 -9.99 -5.44
N HIS A 12 -15.35 -10.96 -6.34
CA HIS A 12 -16.24 -12.11 -6.33
C HIS A 12 -15.64 -13.19 -5.43
N GLY A 13 -16.30 -13.47 -4.30
CA GLY A 13 -16.12 -14.74 -3.59
C GLY A 13 -15.64 -14.64 -2.14
N LYS A 14 -16.62 -14.90 -1.27
CA LYS A 14 -16.53 -15.27 0.16
C LYS A 14 -16.22 -14.12 1.10
N ASP A 15 -17.16 -13.94 2.04
CA ASP A 15 -17.11 -13.02 3.15
C ASP A 15 -15.82 -13.20 3.97
N TYR A 16 -14.75 -12.50 3.58
CA TYR A 16 -13.69 -12.15 4.52
C TYR A 16 -14.32 -11.17 5.50
N ALA A 17 -15.01 -11.76 6.48
CA ALA A 17 -15.93 -11.10 7.39
C ALA A 17 -15.27 -9.93 8.10
N PHE A 18 -16.13 -8.93 8.40
CA PHE A 18 -16.00 -7.66 9.13
C PHE A 18 -15.15 -7.67 10.43
N THR A 19 -13.97 -8.27 10.39
CA THR A 19 -13.01 -8.31 11.48
C THR A 19 -11.80 -7.47 11.08
N PRO A 20 -11.23 -6.67 11.99
CA PRO A 20 -10.05 -5.86 11.71
C PRO A 20 -8.88 -6.62 11.07
N LYS A 21 -8.74 -7.92 11.39
CA LYS A 21 -7.73 -8.83 10.81
C LYS A 21 -7.90 -9.04 9.31
N ALA A 22 -9.14 -9.20 8.85
CA ALA A 22 -9.46 -9.43 7.43
C ALA A 22 -9.34 -8.15 6.59
N THR A 23 -9.38 -6.97 7.22
CA THR A 23 -9.30 -5.68 6.54
C THR A 23 -8.01 -5.52 5.74
N VAL A 24 -6.89 -6.06 6.21
CA VAL A 24 -5.60 -5.99 5.49
C VAL A 24 -5.64 -6.75 4.17
N LEU A 25 -6.30 -7.92 4.14
CA LEU A 25 -6.46 -8.69 2.90
C LEU A 25 -7.35 -7.96 1.90
N ARG A 26 -8.38 -7.25 2.37
CA ARG A 26 -9.18 -6.37 1.52
C ARG A 26 -8.34 -5.24 0.94
N THR A 27 -7.50 -4.60 1.75
CA THR A 27 -6.57 -3.55 1.29
C THR A 27 -5.67 -4.11 0.18
N PHE A 28 -5.03 -5.26 0.40
CA PHE A 28 -4.20 -5.88 -0.63
C PHE A 28 -4.99 -6.22 -1.90
N GLY A 29 -6.23 -6.67 -1.77
CA GLY A 29 -7.11 -6.89 -2.92
C GLY A 29 -7.31 -5.62 -3.75
N VAL A 30 -7.48 -4.46 -3.10
CA VAL A 30 -7.54 -3.17 -3.78
C VAL A 30 -6.19 -2.82 -4.40
N ASP A 31 -5.08 -2.99 -3.67
CA ASP A 31 -3.73 -2.72 -4.18
C ASP A 31 -3.46 -3.47 -5.50
N LEU A 32 -3.80 -4.76 -5.55
CA LEU A 32 -3.62 -5.58 -6.75
C LEU A 32 -4.41 -5.04 -7.95
N THR A 33 -5.59 -4.46 -7.72
CA THR A 33 -6.35 -3.83 -8.81
C THR A 33 -5.68 -2.54 -9.29
N MET A 34 -5.10 -1.76 -8.37
CA MET A 34 -4.40 -0.52 -8.70
C MET A 34 -3.13 -0.78 -9.54
N VAL A 35 -2.45 -1.92 -9.34
CA VAL A 35 -1.23 -2.28 -10.09
C VAL A 35 -1.49 -2.33 -11.61
N ALA A 36 -2.63 -2.87 -12.04
CA ALA A 36 -2.99 -2.91 -13.46
C ALA A 36 -3.38 -1.52 -13.99
N ASP A 37 -4.06 -0.72 -13.17
CA ASP A 37 -4.61 0.58 -13.58
C ASP A 37 -3.53 1.67 -13.84
N VAL A 38 -2.28 1.42 -13.46
CA VAL A 38 -1.14 2.35 -13.66
C VAL A 38 -0.25 1.99 -14.85
N GLU A 39 -0.69 1.05 -15.71
CA GLU A 39 0.03 0.71 -16.94
C GLU A 39 0.29 1.97 -17.80
N GLY A 40 1.52 2.10 -18.29
CA GLY A 40 1.96 3.25 -19.09
C GLY A 40 2.30 4.52 -18.28
N ALA A 41 2.25 4.47 -16.95
CA ALA A 41 2.78 5.56 -16.13
C ALA A 41 4.32 5.61 -16.20
N ASP A 42 4.91 6.80 -16.25
CA ASP A 42 6.37 6.96 -16.19
C ASP A 42 6.94 6.80 -14.76
N ILE A 43 6.10 6.99 -13.75
CA ILE A 43 6.44 6.96 -12.32
C ILE A 43 5.19 6.61 -11.51
N VAL A 44 5.37 5.87 -10.42
CA VAL A 44 4.32 5.60 -9.43
C VAL A 44 4.67 6.20 -8.08
N HIS A 45 3.73 6.92 -7.48
CA HIS A 45 3.93 7.61 -6.21
C HIS A 45 2.87 7.18 -5.21
N SER A 46 3.26 6.41 -4.18
CA SER A 46 2.33 5.90 -3.18
C SER A 46 2.35 6.72 -1.88
N HIS A 47 1.21 6.71 -1.20
CA HIS A 47 0.99 7.37 0.08
C HIS A 47 0.30 6.41 1.04
N THR A 48 0.83 6.30 2.25
CA THR A 48 0.34 5.42 3.33
C THR A 48 0.49 3.93 3.05
N TRP A 49 0.47 3.11 4.11
CA TRP A 49 0.54 1.66 3.98
C TRP A 49 -0.59 1.06 3.11
N TYR A 50 -1.73 1.74 3.01
CA TYR A 50 -2.90 1.28 2.25
C TYR A 50 -2.72 1.26 0.72
N ALA A 51 -1.69 1.94 0.20
CA ALA A 51 -1.37 1.99 -1.24
C ALA A 51 0.10 1.66 -1.54
N ASN A 52 0.90 1.43 -0.51
CA ASN A 52 2.34 1.21 -0.65
C ASN A 52 2.65 -0.11 -1.35
N LEU A 53 1.85 -1.15 -1.11
CA LEU A 53 2.00 -2.42 -1.82
C LEU A 53 1.67 -2.28 -3.30
N ALA A 54 0.62 -1.52 -3.67
CA ALA A 54 0.32 -1.23 -5.07
C ALA A 54 1.49 -0.53 -5.76
N GLY A 55 2.05 0.51 -5.14
CA GLY A 55 3.20 1.23 -5.69
C GLY A 55 4.42 0.32 -5.91
N HIS A 56 4.74 -0.51 -4.92
CA HIS A 56 5.87 -1.43 -4.98
C HIS A 56 5.71 -2.47 -6.11
N LEU A 57 4.55 -3.13 -6.16
CA LEU A 57 4.26 -4.13 -7.19
C LEU A 57 4.16 -3.52 -8.58
N ALA A 58 3.63 -2.31 -8.71
CA ALA A 58 3.58 -1.58 -9.98
C ALA A 58 4.98 -1.21 -10.48
N GLY A 59 5.87 -0.74 -9.59
CA GLY A 59 7.26 -0.47 -9.94
C GLY A 59 7.97 -1.70 -10.47
N MET A 60 7.76 -2.86 -9.83
CA MET A 60 8.30 -4.15 -10.28
C MET A 60 7.69 -4.62 -11.61
N LEU A 61 6.36 -4.58 -11.75
CA LEU A 61 5.65 -5.11 -12.90
C LEU A 61 5.91 -4.29 -14.17
N HIS A 62 5.89 -2.96 -14.05
CA HIS A 62 5.97 -2.04 -15.18
C HIS A 62 7.39 -1.50 -15.41
N GLY A 63 8.35 -1.81 -14.52
CA GLY A 63 9.73 -1.36 -14.64
C GLY A 63 9.91 0.16 -14.47
N VAL A 64 9.07 0.78 -13.64
CA VAL A 64 9.01 2.24 -13.45
C VAL A 64 9.44 2.62 -12.03
N PRO A 65 10.04 3.81 -11.82
CA PRO A 65 10.43 4.25 -10.49
C PRO A 65 9.22 4.34 -9.56
N HIS A 66 9.37 3.80 -8.36
CA HIS A 66 8.40 3.90 -7.28
C HIS A 66 8.90 4.87 -6.22
N VAL A 67 8.11 5.91 -5.93
CA VAL A 67 8.37 6.89 -4.87
C VAL A 67 7.36 6.71 -3.75
N VAL A 68 7.82 6.79 -2.50
CA VAL A 68 6.97 6.71 -1.31
C VAL A 68 6.98 8.05 -0.57
N SER A 69 5.81 8.54 -0.17
CA SER A 69 5.73 9.60 0.85
C SER A 69 5.47 9.04 2.25
N ALA A 70 6.39 9.32 3.18
CA ALA A 70 6.37 8.87 4.55
C ALA A 70 5.58 9.83 5.46
N HIS A 71 4.29 9.53 5.65
CA HIS A 71 3.41 10.26 6.59
C HIS A 71 3.42 9.67 8.00
N SER A 72 3.76 8.39 8.10
CA SER A 72 3.79 7.60 9.33
C SER A 72 4.48 6.26 9.07
N LEU A 73 4.94 5.61 10.12
CA LEU A 73 5.54 4.27 10.06
C LEU A 73 4.76 3.32 10.98
N GLU A 74 4.34 2.17 10.45
CA GLU A 74 3.66 1.11 11.21
C GLU A 74 4.47 0.68 12.44
N PRO A 75 5.81 0.48 12.40
CA PRO A 75 6.61 0.16 13.58
C PRO A 75 6.49 1.17 14.74
N MET A 76 6.14 2.43 14.45
CA MET A 76 5.94 3.48 15.45
C MET A 76 4.51 3.53 15.98
N ARG A 77 3.66 2.56 15.62
CA ARG A 77 2.25 2.47 16.01
C ARG A 77 1.95 1.16 16.76
N PRO A 78 2.57 0.92 17.93
CA PRO A 78 2.41 -0.35 18.65
C PRO A 78 0.95 -0.66 19.01
N TRP A 79 0.10 0.35 19.20
CA TRP A 79 -1.34 0.16 19.46
C TRP A 79 -2.10 -0.50 18.28
N LYS A 80 -1.58 -0.39 17.04
CA LYS A 80 -2.20 -1.06 15.89
C LYS A 80 -2.02 -2.57 15.93
N ALA A 81 -1.01 -3.08 16.65
CA ALA A 81 -0.82 -4.51 16.81
C ALA A 81 -2.04 -5.16 17.49
N GLU A 82 -2.60 -4.50 18.50
CA GLU A 82 -3.83 -4.94 19.16
C GLU A 82 -5.06 -4.76 18.27
N GLN A 83 -5.13 -3.65 17.51
CA GLN A 83 -6.27 -3.35 16.63
C GLN A 83 -6.38 -4.30 15.44
N LEU A 84 -5.26 -4.65 14.80
CA LEU A 84 -5.25 -5.45 13.57
C LEU A 84 -4.89 -6.93 13.83
N GLY A 85 -4.42 -7.28 15.03
CA GLY A 85 -3.93 -8.62 15.34
C GLY A 85 -2.90 -9.10 14.30
N GLY A 86 -3.09 -10.31 13.75
CA GLY A 86 -2.22 -10.83 12.69
C GLY A 86 -2.16 -9.97 11.41
N GLY A 87 -3.15 -9.10 11.17
CA GLY A 87 -3.11 -8.14 10.07
C GLY A 87 -1.98 -7.11 10.20
N TYR A 88 -1.57 -6.76 11.42
CA TYR A 88 -0.47 -5.83 11.66
C TYR A 88 0.86 -6.34 11.10
N ALA A 89 1.12 -7.65 11.19
CA ALA A 89 2.32 -8.25 10.60
C ALA A 89 2.32 -8.07 9.07
N LEU A 90 1.17 -8.26 8.41
CA LEU A 90 1.04 -8.09 6.97
C LEU A 90 1.17 -6.62 6.55
N SER A 91 0.52 -5.68 7.25
CA SER A 91 0.64 -4.25 6.94
C SER A 91 2.07 -3.75 7.17
N SER A 92 2.74 -4.21 8.23
CA SER A 92 4.13 -3.86 8.52
C SER A 92 5.08 -4.43 7.47
N TRP A 93 4.88 -5.69 7.05
CA TRP A 93 5.65 -6.29 5.96
C TRP A 93 5.45 -5.53 4.64
N ALA A 94 4.21 -5.25 4.25
CA ALA A 94 3.92 -4.53 3.01
C ALA A 94 4.49 -3.11 3.02
N GLU A 95 4.44 -2.42 4.16
CA GLU A 95 5.11 -1.14 4.32
C GLU A 95 6.63 -1.28 4.16
N ALA A 96 7.27 -2.22 4.85
CA ALA A 96 8.71 -2.44 4.75
C ALA A 96 9.17 -2.71 3.30
N GLN A 97 8.49 -3.60 2.57
CA GLN A 97 8.81 -3.90 1.17
C GLN A 97 8.74 -2.67 0.28
N ALA A 98 7.70 -1.84 0.47
CA ALA A 98 7.54 -0.62 -0.30
C ALA A 98 8.64 0.41 -0.02
N TYR A 99 9.05 0.58 1.24
CA TYR A 99 10.11 1.52 1.59
C TYR A 99 11.50 1.02 1.15
N GLU A 100 11.81 -0.25 1.36
CA GLU A 100 13.09 -0.84 0.98
C GLU A 100 13.28 -0.92 -0.54
N GLY A 101 12.18 -1.16 -1.27
CA GLY A 101 12.18 -1.20 -2.74
C GLY A 101 11.98 0.16 -3.42
N ALA A 102 11.73 1.24 -2.67
CA ALA A 102 11.47 2.54 -3.27
C ALA A 102 12.71 3.11 -3.96
N SER A 103 12.51 3.71 -5.14
CA SER A 103 13.55 4.51 -5.81
C SER A 103 13.84 5.81 -5.05
N ALA A 104 12.86 6.35 -4.34
CA ALA A 104 13.03 7.49 -3.43
C ALA A 104 11.96 7.52 -2.33
N VAL A 105 12.31 8.11 -1.19
CA VAL A 105 11.39 8.36 -0.06
C VAL A 105 11.32 9.85 0.24
N ILE A 106 10.10 10.38 0.31
CA ILE A 106 9.81 11.75 0.70
C ILE A 106 9.33 11.74 2.16
N ALA A 107 10.16 12.21 3.08
CA ALA A 107 9.76 12.46 4.47
C ALA A 107 9.06 13.82 4.58
N VAL A 108 7.95 13.88 5.33
CA VAL A 108 7.18 15.13 5.51
C VAL A 108 7.81 16.11 6.52
N SER A 109 8.83 15.67 7.25
CA SER A 109 9.60 16.47 8.19
C SER A 109 11.02 15.91 8.35
N THR A 110 11.90 16.69 8.97
CA THR A 110 13.18 16.17 9.46
C THR A 110 12.97 15.22 10.62
N ILE A 111 13.92 14.31 10.83
CA ILE A 111 14.04 13.58 12.09
C ILE A 111 14.70 14.58 13.07
N SER A 112 13.97 14.96 14.12
CA SER A 112 14.50 15.75 15.24
C SER A 112 15.10 14.85 16.31
#